data_AF-A0A1W9PMS5-F1
#
_entry.id   AF-A0A1W9PMS5-F1
#
_cell.length_a   1.000
_cell.length_b   1.000
_cell.length_c   1.000
_cell.angle_alpha   90.00
_cell.angle_beta   90.00
_cell.angle_gamma   90.00
#
_symmetry.space_group_name_H-M   'P 1'
#
loop_
_entity.id
_entity.type
_entity.pdbx_description
1 polymer ?
#
loop_
_entity_poly.entity_id
_entity_poly.type
_entity_poly.pdbx_seq_one_letter_code
_entity_poly.pdbx_strand_id
1 'polypeptide(L)'
;MGVKNFINSVKESLGLDDFKKAGKKKSVRKLLKKLNEREEKILESLRKKPGKKEKKELKEELEIISLQIKKGKEILEKLNSRSD
;
A
#
# COMPACT_ATOMS: atom_id res chain seq x y z
N MET A 1 -6.09 17.81 -35.98
CA MET A 1 -5.85 17.12 -34.70
C MET A 1 -6.97 17.48 -33.75
N GLY A 2 -7.76 16.49 -33.29
CA GLY A 2 -8.79 16.76 -32.28
C GLY A 2 -8.15 17.07 -30.92
N VAL A 3 -8.82 17.86 -30.08
CA VAL A 3 -8.35 18.24 -28.73
C VAL A 3 -7.97 17.01 -27.90
N LYS A 4 -8.67 15.88 -28.07
CA LYS A 4 -8.37 14.61 -27.40
C LYS A 4 -6.98 14.05 -27.77
N ASN A 5 -6.59 14.14 -29.04
CA ASN A 5 -5.29 13.66 -29.51
C ASN A 5 -4.16 14.58 -29.07
N PHE A 6 -4.42 15.89 -29.01
CA PHE A 6 -3.48 16.86 -28.45
C PHE A 6 -3.23 16.61 -26.95
N ILE A 7 -4.30 16.43 -26.16
CA ILE A 7 -4.19 16.11 -24.73
C ILE A 7 -3.42 14.81 -24.50
N ASN A 8 -3.65 13.78 -25.32
CA ASN A 8 -2.92 12.51 -25.19
C ASN A 8 -1.43 12.67 -25.56
N SER A 9 -1.11 13.39 -26.64
CA SER A 9 0.27 13.67 -27.03
C SER A 9 1.03 14.49 -25.97
N VAL A 10 0.37 15.46 -25.34
CA VAL A 10 0.94 16.22 -24.22
C VAL A 10 1.17 15.34 -22.98
N LYS A 11 0.24 14.42 -22.68
CA LYS A 11 0.40 13.47 -21.56
C LYS A 11 1.55 12.49 -21.78
N GLU A 12 1.71 11.99 -23.00
CA GLU A 12 2.84 11.12 -23.38
C GLU A 12 4.16 11.89 -23.35
N SER A 13 4.22 13.06 -23.98
CA SER A 13 5.44 13.88 -24.04
C SER A 13 5.92 14.34 -22.65
N LEU A 14 5.00 14.55 -21.71
CA LEU A 14 5.32 14.94 -20.34
C LEU A 14 5.40 13.75 -19.36
N GLY A 15 5.24 12.50 -19.84
CA GLY A 15 5.29 11.30 -19.00
C GLY A 15 4.26 11.30 -17.86
N LEU A 16 3.10 11.96 -18.04
CA LEU A 16 2.14 12.21 -16.96
C LEU A 16 1.43 10.93 -16.48
N ASP A 17 1.34 9.91 -17.32
CA ASP A 17 0.81 8.61 -16.91
C ASP A 17 1.76 7.86 -15.98
N ASP A 18 3.06 7.94 -16.22
CA ASP A 18 4.08 7.39 -15.32
C ASP A 18 4.16 8.16 -14.01
N PHE A 19 3.95 9.48 -14.03
CA PHE A 19 3.84 10.28 -12.81
C PHE A 19 2.67 9.83 -11.92
N LYS A 20 1.49 9.58 -12.50
CA LYS A 20 0.33 9.04 -11.77
C LYS A 20 0.57 7.63 -11.25
N LYS A 21 1.18 6.74 -12.06
CA LYS A 21 1.55 5.39 -11.63
C LYS A 21 2.58 5.41 -10.50
N ALA A 22 3.62 6.25 -10.61
CA ALA A 22 4.66 6.44 -9.60
C ALA A 22 4.09 7.03 -8.29
N GLY A 23 3.17 7.99 -8.38
CA GLY A 23 2.45 8.54 -7.23
C GLY A 23 1.64 7.47 -6.48
N LYS A 24 0.89 6.64 -7.22
CA LYS A 24 0.15 5.50 -6.64
C LYS A 24 1.08 4.48 -5.98
N LYS A 25 2.17 4.10 -6.65
CA LYS A 25 3.20 3.18 -6.13
C LYS A 25 3.84 3.71 -4.84
N LYS A 26 4.17 5.00 -4.80
CA LYS A 26 4.73 5.68 -3.61
C LYS A 26 3.74 5.65 -2.44
N SER A 27 2.47 5.94 -2.70
CA SER A 27 1.42 5.90 -1.68
C SER A 27 1.22 4.49 -1.10
N VAL A 28 1.19 3.46 -1.94
CA VAL A 28 1.08 2.06 -1.50
C VAL A 28 2.30 1.63 -0.68
N ARG A 29 3.52 1.98 -1.10
CA ARG A 29 4.74 1.72 -0.32
C ARG A 29 4.72 2.41 1.05
N LYS A 30 4.26 3.66 1.11
CA LYS A 30 4.17 4.42 2.37
C LYS A 30 3.13 3.79 3.33
N LEU A 31 2.01 3.33 2.79
CA LEU A 31 0.99 2.62 3.58
C LEU A 31 1.53 1.29 4.11
N LEU A 32 2.17 0.48 3.26
CA LEU A 32 2.79 -0.78 3.68
C LEU A 32 3.81 -0.59 4.80
N LYS A 33 4.65 0.45 4.71
CA LYS A 33 5.61 0.77 5.77
C LYS A 33 4.91 1.01 7.11
N LYS A 34 3.83 1.81 7.13
CA LYS A 34 3.05 2.07 8.35
C LYS A 34 2.36 0.83 8.91
N LEU A 35 1.88 -0.05 8.02
CA LEU A 35 1.26 -1.31 8.45
C LEU A 35 2.28 -2.24 9.08
N ASN A 36 3.49 -2.35 8.51
CA ASN A 36 4.58 -3.13 9.11
C ASN A 36 5.01 -2.55 10.47
N GLU A 37 5.19 -1.22 10.57
CA GLU A 37 5.50 -0.57 11.85
C GLU A 37 4.43 -0.82 12.92
N ARG A 38 3.15 -0.94 12.51
CA ARG A 38 2.05 -1.26 13.42
C ARG A 38 2.03 -2.74 13.79
N GLU A 39 2.30 -3.63 12.84
CA GLU A 39 2.46 -5.08 13.08
C GLU A 39 3.53 -5.34 14.14
N GLU A 40 4.71 -4.71 14.02
CA GLU A 40 5.80 -4.81 15.00
C GLU A 40 5.35 -4.36 16.40
N LYS A 41 4.66 -3.21 16.51
CA LYS A 41 4.14 -2.71 17.78
C LYS A 41 3.12 -3.65 18.42
N ILE A 42 2.25 -4.28 17.63
CA ILE A 42 1.28 -5.26 18.15
C ILE A 42 2.00 -6.51 18.65
N LEU A 43 3.01 -6.99 17.91
CA LEU A 43 3.82 -8.13 18.34
C LEU A 43 4.58 -7.83 19.63
N GLU A 44 5.12 -6.62 19.79
CA GLU A 44 5.72 -6.17 21.06
C GLU A 44 4.70 -6.12 22.20
N SER A 45 3.50 -5.58 21.95
CA SER A 45 2.42 -5.57 22.94
C SER A 45 1.99 -6.97 23.33
N LEU A 46 1.91 -7.92 22.39
CA LEU A 46 1.61 -9.32 22.66
C LEU A 46 2.70 -10.01 23.49
N ARG A 47 3.97 -9.64 23.31
CA ARG A 47 5.10 -10.16 24.12
C ARG A 47 5.04 -9.70 25.57
N LYS A 48 4.44 -8.53 25.85
CA LYS A 48 4.26 -8.00 27.22
C LYS A 48 3.21 -8.74 28.05
N LYS A 49 2.67 -9.87 27.57
CA LYS A 49 1.63 -10.68 28.22
C LYS A 49 0.41 -9.84 28.65
N PRO A 50 -0.28 -9.22 27.68
CA PRO A 50 -1.47 -8.41 27.95
C PRO A 50 -2.60 -9.27 28.52
N GLY A 51 -3.60 -8.62 29.12
CA GLY A 51 -4.77 -9.31 29.69
C GLY A 51 -5.54 -10.13 28.64
N LYS A 52 -6.40 -11.07 29.07
CA LYS A 52 -7.14 -11.97 28.15
C LYS A 52 -7.95 -11.22 27.07
N LYS A 53 -8.59 -10.10 27.45
CA LYS A 53 -9.39 -9.26 26.54
C LYS A 53 -8.48 -8.53 25.54
N GLU A 54 -7.47 -7.83 26.04
CA GLU A 54 -6.50 -7.09 25.24
C GLU A 54 -5.72 -8.00 24.27
N LYS A 55 -5.37 -9.22 24.71
CA LYS A 55 -4.76 -10.23 23.84
C LYS A 55 -5.67 -10.63 22.66
N LYS A 56 -6.98 -10.68 22.86
CA LYS A 56 -7.95 -11.00 21.80
C LYS A 56 -8.01 -9.86 20.78
N GLU A 57 -8.14 -8.62 21.28
CA GLU A 57 -8.17 -7.40 20.45
C GLU A 57 -6.88 -7.25 19.63
N LEU A 58 -5.72 -7.44 20.25
CA LEU A 58 -4.42 -7.38 19.55
C LEU A 58 -4.26 -8.46 18.49
N LYS A 59 -4.83 -9.65 18.69
CA LYS A 59 -4.82 -10.72 17.68
C LYS A 59 -5.75 -10.40 16.51
N GLU A 60 -6.95 -9.89 16.78
CA GLU A 60 -7.88 -9.43 15.74
C GLU A 60 -7.24 -8.30 14.92
N GLU A 61 -6.60 -7.33 15.59
CA GLU A 61 -5.90 -6.23 14.92
C GLU A 61 -4.73 -6.76 14.07
N LEU A 62 -3.94 -7.71 14.59
CA LEU A 62 -2.85 -8.34 13.85
C LEU A 62 -3.35 -9.01 12.57
N GLU A 63 -4.44 -9.76 12.66
CA GLU A 63 -5.02 -10.49 11.53
C GLU A 63 -5.51 -9.54 10.43
N ILE A 64 -6.15 -8.42 10.81
CA ILE A 64 -6.53 -7.35 9.90
C ILE A 64 -5.31 -6.75 9.21
N ILE A 65 -4.26 -6.43 9.97
CA ILE A 65 -3.05 -5.80 9.43
C ILE A 65 -2.33 -6.73 8.47
N SER A 66 -2.14 -8.01 8.83
CA SER A 66 -1.48 -8.98 7.95
C SER A 66 -2.26 -9.16 6.64
N LEU A 67 -3.60 -9.15 6.68
CA LEU A 67 -4.45 -9.19 5.48
C LEU A 67 -4.26 -7.94 4.61
N GLN A 68 -4.19 -6.75 5.20
CA GLN A 68 -3.96 -5.50 4.47
C GLN A 68 -2.56 -5.41 3.89
N ILE A 69 -1.53 -5.92 4.58
CA ILE A 69 -0.17 -6.02 4.06
C ILE A 69 -0.14 -6.93 2.83
N LYS A 70 -0.79 -8.10 2.89
CA LYS A 70 -0.89 -9.03 1.74
C LYS A 70 -1.52 -8.34 0.52
N LYS A 71 -2.69 -7.72 0.71
CA LYS A 71 -3.37 -6.96 -0.36
C LYS A 71 -2.52 -5.82 -0.91
N GLY A 72 -1.84 -5.07 -0.03
CA GLY A 72 -0.96 -3.98 -0.44
C GLY A 72 0.22 -4.46 -1.29
N LYS A 73 0.80 -5.63 -0.97
CA LYS A 73 1.86 -6.28 -1.78
C LYS A 73 1.34 -6.69 -3.16
N GLU A 74 0.18 -7.33 -3.24
CA GLU A 74 -0.44 -7.71 -4.52
C GLU A 74 -0.75 -6.48 -5.41
N ILE A 75 -1.24 -5.38 -4.81
CA ILE A 75 -1.47 -4.13 -5.53
C ILE A 75 -0.15 -3.54 -6.04
N LEU A 76 0.90 -3.58 -5.22
CA LEU A 76 2.21 -3.07 -5.60
C LEU A 76 2.82 -3.88 -6.75
N GLU A 77 2.66 -5.19 -6.72
CA GLU A 77 3.10 -6.11 -7.77
C GLU A 77 2.37 -5.82 -9.09
N LYS A 78 1.04 -5.70 -9.07
CA LYS A 78 0.23 -5.30 -10.24
C LYS A 78 0.61 -3.93 -10.80
N LEU A 79 1.02 -3.00 -9.95
CA LEU A 79 1.49 -1.68 -10.37
C LEU A 79 2.91 -1.74 -10.97
N ASN A 80 3.72 -2.73 -10.58
CA ASN A 80 5.04 -2.95 -11.18
C ASN A 80 4.95 -3.70 -12.50
N SER A 81 4.06 -4.68 -12.62
CA SER A 81 3.89 -5.50 -13.83
C SER A 81 3.12 -4.81 -14.95
N ARG A 82 2.48 -3.66 -14.69
CA ARG A 82 1.83 -2.76 -15.68
C ARG A 82 2.76 -1.61 -16.14
N SER A 83 4.03 -1.69 -15.79
CA SER A 83 5.08 -0.73 -16.17
C SER A 83 6.05 -1.31 -17.22
N ASP A 84 5.80 -2.52 -17.72
CA ASP A 84 6.38 -3.07 -18.96
C ASP A 84 5.42 -2.87 -20.14
#